data_AF-A0A8S3UMA1-F1
#
_entry.id   AF-A0A8S3UMA1-F1
#
_cell.length_a   1.000
_cell.length_b   1.000
_cell.length_c   1.000
_cell.angle_alpha   90.00
_cell.angle_beta   90.00
_cell.angle_gamma   90.00
#
_symmetry.space_group_name_H-M   'P 1'
#
loop_
_entity.id
_entity.type
_entity.pdbx_description
1 polymer ?
#
loop_
_entity_poly.entity_id
_entity_poly.type
_entity_poly.pdbx_seq_one_letter_code
_entity_poly.pdbx_strand_id
1 'polypeptide(L)'
;MCFSYNNEKVLEYFKHPDKIISEEIFGMQKQSDNAYIALAIFVVFNNKIDKNMFSSKTDIILKDIINESILNQCPTIQTLRLTLPSLIGEFVMDNEMYYCLLGTQLFDVCVTCLGGSFVESILKYSSSIFIKERLQILPTLEKKCSYTITVQRHMVGDFFRRLTTDMNNNFIADVLGNKLFESEEYRGKFVSYLYKHVNSETLTDASTGSNVLHIVSSLGYLDFLKYFLKKDNYKNINKANSRMETPCT
;
A
#
# COMPACT_ATOMS: atom_id res chain seq x y z
N MET A 1 21.82 16.04 -8.47
CA MET A 1 21.41 17.10 -9.42
C MET A 1 22.58 17.50 -10.33
N CYS A 2 22.90 16.69 -11.34
CA CYS A 2 23.77 17.11 -12.44
C CYS A 2 22.91 17.61 -13.59
N PHE A 3 22.62 18.90 -13.57
CA PHE A 3 21.93 19.53 -14.66
C PHE A 3 22.85 19.79 -15.85
N SER A 4 22.75 19.00 -16.90
CA SER A 4 23.04 19.50 -18.25
C SER A 4 21.83 20.34 -18.68
N TYR A 5 21.68 21.54 -18.12
CA TYR A 5 20.42 22.28 -18.20
C TYR A 5 20.25 23.00 -19.56
N ASN A 6 19.22 22.60 -20.30
CA ASN A 6 18.47 23.54 -21.13
C ASN A 6 17.55 24.35 -20.19
N ASN A 7 17.64 25.69 -20.18
CA ASN A 7 16.88 26.56 -19.26
C ASN A 7 15.36 26.32 -19.29
N GLU A 8 14.85 25.82 -20.42
CA GLU A 8 13.45 25.46 -20.60
C GLU A 8 13.00 24.33 -19.66
N LYS A 9 13.85 23.30 -19.44
CA LYS A 9 13.53 22.19 -18.54
C LYS A 9 13.47 22.62 -17.07
N VAL A 10 14.30 23.60 -16.67
CA VAL A 10 14.24 24.19 -15.31
C VAL A 10 12.86 24.79 -15.09
N LEU A 11 12.44 25.63 -16.04
CA LEU A 11 11.19 26.36 -15.97
C LEU A 11 9.99 25.42 -16.03
N GLU A 12 10.07 24.35 -16.81
CA GLU A 12 9.03 23.33 -16.87
C GLU A 12 8.93 22.54 -15.57
N TYR A 13 10.05 22.19 -14.92
CA TYR A 13 10.04 21.53 -13.61
C TYR A 13 9.31 22.36 -12.54
N PHE A 14 9.55 23.68 -12.48
CA PHE A 14 8.85 24.53 -11.51
C PHE A 14 7.35 24.70 -11.81
N LYS A 15 6.91 24.47 -13.05
CA LYS A 15 5.50 24.56 -13.45
C LYS A 15 4.77 23.22 -13.30
N HIS A 16 5.43 22.12 -13.66
CA HIS A 16 4.88 20.77 -13.76
C HIS A 16 5.90 19.73 -13.26
N PRO A 17 6.24 19.73 -11.95
CA PRO A 17 7.27 18.86 -11.41
C PRO A 17 6.90 17.38 -11.56
N ASP A 18 5.62 17.05 -11.41
CA ASP A 18 5.06 15.71 -11.59
C ASP A 18 5.30 15.15 -13.00
N LYS A 19 5.08 15.97 -14.03
CA LYS A 19 5.30 15.58 -15.43
C LYS A 19 6.78 15.29 -15.69
N ILE A 20 7.67 16.19 -15.28
CA ILE A 20 9.12 16.03 -15.49
C ILE A 20 9.64 14.79 -14.76
N ILE A 21 9.29 14.60 -13.49
CA ILE A 21 9.70 13.43 -12.71
C ILE A 21 9.16 12.14 -13.34
N SER A 22 7.90 12.15 -13.81
CA SER A 22 7.30 10.99 -14.48
C SER A 22 8.08 10.61 -15.74
N GLU A 23 8.41 11.60 -16.58
CA GLU A 23 9.21 11.39 -17.80
C GLU A 23 10.60 10.82 -17.49
N GLU A 24 11.24 11.29 -16.41
CA GLU A 24 12.53 10.76 -15.95
C GLU A 24 12.42 9.29 -15.48
N ILE A 25 11.40 8.95 -14.69
CA ILE A 25 11.15 7.58 -14.25
C ILE A 25 10.88 6.64 -15.44
N PHE A 26 10.07 7.07 -16.42
CA PHE A 26 9.84 6.28 -17.64
C PHE A 26 11.08 6.21 -18.53
N GLY A 27 11.91 7.26 -18.57
CA GLY A 27 13.21 7.24 -19.22
C GLY A 27 14.16 6.23 -18.58
N MET A 28 14.17 6.15 -17.25
CA MET A 28 14.98 5.22 -16.47
C MET A 28 14.66 3.76 -16.78
N GLN A 29 13.39 3.42 -17.00
CA GLN A 29 12.98 2.08 -17.44
C GLN A 29 13.70 1.61 -18.71
N LYS A 30 14.09 2.53 -19.59
CA LYS A 30 14.79 2.20 -20.84
C LYS A 30 16.31 2.17 -20.69
N GLN A 31 16.84 2.83 -19.66
CA GLN A 31 18.27 3.06 -19.47
C GLN A 31 18.88 2.12 -18.44
N SER A 32 18.13 1.78 -17.38
CA SER A 32 18.58 0.93 -16.28
C SER A 32 17.38 0.31 -15.57
N ASP A 33 17.09 -0.95 -15.92
CA ASP A 33 16.08 -1.76 -15.23
C ASP A 33 16.35 -1.82 -13.72
N ASN A 34 17.62 -1.89 -13.32
CA ASN A 34 18.01 -1.97 -11.91
C ASN A 34 17.57 -0.73 -11.11
N ALA A 35 17.73 0.46 -11.70
CA ALA A 35 17.36 1.71 -11.06
C ALA A 35 15.83 1.86 -10.99
N TYR A 36 15.13 1.49 -12.07
CA TYR A 36 13.67 1.47 -12.11
C TYR A 36 13.10 0.53 -11.04
N ILE A 37 13.64 -0.69 -10.92
CA ILE A 37 13.25 -1.68 -9.93
C ILE A 37 13.57 -1.19 -8.51
N ALA A 38 14.73 -0.56 -8.30
CA ALA A 38 15.05 0.04 -7.00
C ALA A 38 14.00 1.07 -6.56
N LEU A 39 13.53 1.94 -7.46
CA LEU A 39 12.44 2.88 -7.18
C LEU A 39 11.11 2.19 -6.88
N ALA A 40 10.80 1.10 -7.59
CA ALA A 40 9.57 0.33 -7.33
C ALA A 40 9.56 -0.30 -5.95
N ILE A 41 10.72 -0.76 -5.46
CA ILE A 41 10.85 -1.32 -4.11
C ILE A 41 10.53 -0.27 -3.03
N PHE A 42 10.89 1.01 -3.24
CA PHE A 42 10.45 2.08 -2.33
C PHE A 42 8.92 2.22 -2.29
N VAL A 43 8.22 2.01 -3.40
CA VAL A 43 6.74 2.01 -3.43
C VAL A 43 6.19 0.87 -2.57
N VAL A 44 6.71 -0.35 -2.74
CA VAL A 44 6.25 -1.52 -1.97
C VAL A 44 6.47 -1.32 -0.46
N PHE A 45 7.62 -0.78 -0.05
CA PHE A 45 7.98 -0.56 1.36
C PHE A 45 7.58 0.82 1.91
N ASN A 46 6.63 1.50 1.27
CA ASN A 46 6.10 2.79 1.73
C ASN A 46 7.20 3.83 2.02
N ASN A 47 8.02 4.10 1.02
CA ASN A 47 9.10 5.09 1.00
C ASN A 47 10.31 4.80 1.90
N LYS A 48 10.34 3.70 2.67
CA LYS A 48 11.42 3.44 3.62
C LYS A 48 11.96 2.02 3.51
N ILE A 49 13.22 1.90 3.12
CA ILE A 49 13.91 0.61 3.04
C ILE A 49 15.00 0.55 4.11
N ASP A 50 14.90 -0.41 5.03
CA ASP A 50 15.92 -0.62 6.07
C ASP A 50 17.22 -1.16 5.43
N LYS A 51 18.37 -0.60 5.80
CA LYS A 51 19.66 -1.02 5.23
C LYS A 51 20.00 -2.47 5.53
N ASN A 52 19.50 -3.01 6.64
CA ASN A 52 19.71 -4.39 7.04
C ASN A 52 19.08 -5.40 6.08
N MET A 53 18.07 -4.98 5.30
CA MET A 53 17.45 -5.80 4.25
C MET A 53 18.48 -6.22 3.17
N PHE A 54 19.51 -5.40 2.93
CA PHE A 54 20.59 -5.70 1.96
C PHE A 54 21.80 -6.40 2.59
N SER A 55 21.89 -6.42 3.91
CA SER A 55 23.03 -6.97 4.66
C SER A 55 22.79 -8.43 5.04
N SER A 56 21.55 -8.80 5.32
CA SER A 56 21.22 -10.19 5.62
C SER A 56 21.21 -11.01 4.32
N LYS A 57 21.86 -12.17 4.31
CA LYS A 57 21.76 -13.14 3.20
C LYS A 57 20.34 -13.72 3.03
N THR A 58 19.34 -13.18 3.74
CA THR A 58 18.14 -13.88 4.21
C THR A 58 16.87 -13.02 4.20
N ASP A 59 16.85 -11.82 3.62
CA ASP A 59 15.58 -11.11 3.47
C ASP A 59 14.70 -11.81 2.42
N ILE A 60 13.84 -12.70 2.90
CA ILE A 60 12.95 -13.54 2.08
C ILE A 60 11.98 -12.65 1.31
N ILE A 61 11.51 -11.56 1.90
CA ILE A 61 10.55 -10.65 1.28
C ILE A 61 11.19 -9.94 0.09
N LEU A 62 12.36 -9.34 0.29
CA LEU A 62 13.07 -8.65 -0.80
C LEU A 62 13.44 -9.62 -1.93
N LYS A 63 13.88 -10.85 -1.59
CA LYS A 63 14.14 -11.89 -2.60
C LYS A 63 12.89 -12.27 -3.37
N ASP A 64 11.76 -12.44 -2.68
CA ASP A 64 10.53 -12.84 -3.34
C ASP A 64 10.02 -11.75 -4.27
N ILE A 65 10.07 -10.48 -3.87
CA ILE A 65 9.70 -9.33 -4.73
C ILE A 65 10.56 -9.31 -6.00
N ILE A 66 11.87 -9.53 -5.85
CA ILE A 66 12.83 -9.64 -6.95
C ILE A 66 12.50 -10.85 -7.85
N ASN A 67 12.10 -11.97 -7.27
CA ASN A 67 11.83 -13.19 -8.01
C ASN A 67 10.44 -13.22 -8.66
N GLU A 68 9.54 -12.29 -8.35
CA GLU A 68 8.23 -12.20 -8.99
C GLU A 68 8.37 -11.88 -10.48
N SER A 69 7.77 -12.73 -11.32
CA SER A 69 7.95 -12.89 -12.77
C SER A 69 7.70 -11.67 -13.66
N ILE A 70 7.26 -10.55 -13.08
CA ILE A 70 7.07 -9.28 -13.80
C ILE A 70 8.44 -8.67 -14.16
N LEU A 71 9.51 -9.06 -13.45
CA LEU A 71 10.88 -8.58 -13.60
C LEU A 71 11.76 -9.53 -14.41
N ASN A 72 11.38 -9.80 -15.67
CA ASN A 72 12.01 -10.82 -16.53
C ASN A 72 13.55 -10.72 -16.75
N GLN A 73 14.23 -9.70 -16.20
CA GLN A 73 15.69 -9.63 -16.03
C GLN A 73 16.03 -9.00 -14.67
N CYS A 74 15.79 -9.72 -13.59
CA CYS A 74 15.85 -9.10 -12.27
C CYS A 74 17.29 -8.82 -11.79
N PRO A 75 17.59 -7.64 -11.22
CA PRO A 75 18.80 -7.43 -10.46
C PRO A 75 18.86 -8.40 -9.27
N THR A 76 20.03 -8.97 -9.01
CA THR A 76 20.28 -9.62 -7.72
C THR A 76 20.20 -8.60 -6.58
N ILE A 77 19.98 -9.04 -5.33
CA ILE A 77 20.09 -8.13 -4.15
C ILE A 77 21.42 -7.37 -4.16
N GLN A 78 22.50 -8.02 -4.58
CA GLN A 78 23.80 -7.39 -4.73
C GLN A 78 23.79 -6.28 -5.78
N THR A 79 23.13 -6.51 -6.92
CA THR A 79 22.95 -5.50 -7.96
C THR A 79 22.16 -4.29 -7.46
N LEU A 80 21.06 -4.51 -6.72
CA LEU A 80 20.30 -3.41 -6.11
C LEU A 80 21.13 -2.63 -5.09
N ARG A 81 21.88 -3.33 -4.23
CA ARG A 81 22.79 -2.70 -3.26
C ARG A 81 23.86 -1.85 -3.94
N LEU A 82 24.35 -2.25 -5.10
CA LEU A 82 25.31 -1.47 -5.90
C LEU A 82 24.64 -0.33 -6.68
N THR A 83 23.35 -0.44 -6.98
CA THR A 83 22.57 0.58 -7.71
C THR A 83 22.09 1.70 -6.78
N LEU A 84 21.71 1.40 -5.54
CA LEU A 84 21.21 2.41 -4.60
C LEU A 84 22.14 3.62 -4.43
N PRO A 85 23.47 3.45 -4.28
CA PRO A 85 24.40 4.58 -4.20
C PRO A 85 24.32 5.55 -5.39
N SER A 86 24.05 5.06 -6.61
CA SER A 86 23.93 5.94 -7.78
C SER A 86 22.65 6.76 -7.81
N LEU A 87 21.66 6.42 -6.97
CA LEU A 87 20.40 7.17 -6.84
C LEU A 87 20.46 8.20 -5.71
N ILE A 88 21.51 8.17 -4.87
CA ILE A 88 21.65 9.08 -3.74
C ILE A 88 21.83 10.51 -4.25
N GLY A 89 21.06 11.45 -3.68
CA GLY A 89 21.11 12.87 -4.03
C GLY A 89 20.37 13.23 -5.33
N GLU A 90 19.78 12.24 -6.02
CA GLU A 90 18.91 12.45 -7.18
C GLU A 90 17.49 11.98 -6.93
N PHE A 91 17.33 10.77 -6.41
CA PHE A 91 16.03 10.20 -6.04
C PHE A 91 15.98 9.74 -4.59
N VAL A 92 17.12 9.33 -4.04
CA VAL A 92 17.22 8.68 -2.73
C VAL A 92 17.99 9.56 -1.75
N MET A 93 17.51 9.60 -0.52
CA MET A 93 18.22 10.08 0.66
C MET A 93 18.78 8.90 1.43
N ASP A 94 20.05 9.02 1.82
CA ASP A 94 20.74 8.05 2.65
C ASP A 94 20.74 8.53 4.11
N ASN A 95 20.12 7.76 5.00
CA ASN A 95 20.17 7.96 6.46
C ASN A 95 20.96 6.84 7.10
N GLU A 96 21.41 7.00 8.35
CA GLU A 96 22.23 5.99 9.04
C GLU A 96 21.63 4.57 8.98
N MET A 97 20.32 4.47 9.19
CA MET A 97 19.61 3.18 9.34
C MET A 97 18.78 2.77 8.11
N TYR A 98 18.44 3.69 7.20
CA TYR A 98 17.50 3.41 6.12
C TYR A 98 17.75 4.29 4.89
N TYR A 99 17.22 3.86 3.75
CA TYR A 99 17.05 4.67 2.56
C TYR A 99 15.60 5.17 2.46
N CYS A 100 15.39 6.36 1.93
CA CYS A 100 14.06 6.85 1.53
C CYS A 100 14.13 7.73 0.28
N LEU A 101 13.01 7.99 -0.39
CA LEU A 101 13.00 8.92 -1.53
C LEU A 101 13.08 10.38 -1.06
N LEU A 102 13.59 11.23 -1.95
CA LEU A 102 13.69 12.68 -1.75
C LEU A 102 12.30 13.33 -1.78
N GLY A 103 11.72 13.47 -0.59
CA GLY A 103 10.46 14.20 -0.40
C GLY A 103 9.22 13.41 -0.78
N THR A 104 8.07 13.91 -0.32
CA THR A 104 6.77 13.24 -0.48
C THR A 104 6.26 13.29 -1.92
N GLN A 105 6.54 14.38 -2.64
CA GLN A 105 6.10 14.55 -4.04
C GLN A 105 6.74 13.52 -4.98
N LEU A 106 8.03 13.23 -4.82
CA LEU A 106 8.70 12.20 -5.61
C LEU A 106 8.09 10.82 -5.33
N PHE A 107 7.85 10.50 -4.06
CA PHE A 107 7.20 9.25 -3.69
C PHE A 107 5.80 9.12 -4.30
N ASP A 108 5.01 10.19 -4.26
CA ASP A 108 3.68 10.28 -4.86
C ASP A 108 3.70 10.03 -6.39
N VAL A 109 4.69 10.60 -7.10
CA VAL A 109 4.90 10.33 -8.52
C VAL A 109 5.33 8.88 -8.75
N CYS A 110 6.26 8.33 -7.96
CA CYS A 110 6.67 6.92 -8.03
C CYS A 110 5.48 5.97 -7.83
N VAL A 111 4.61 6.23 -6.84
CA VAL A 111 3.38 5.45 -6.60
C VAL A 111 2.52 5.41 -7.88
N THR A 112 2.41 6.53 -8.57
CA THR A 112 1.58 6.66 -9.78
C THR A 112 2.21 5.99 -11.00
N CYS A 113 3.51 6.18 -11.21
CA CYS A 113 4.24 5.65 -12.36
C CYS A 113 4.52 4.14 -12.24
N LEU A 114 4.79 3.66 -11.03
CA LEU A 114 5.30 2.31 -10.79
C LEU A 114 4.21 1.40 -10.19
N GLY A 115 3.34 1.92 -9.34
CA GLY A 115 2.44 1.10 -8.53
C GLY A 115 1.55 0.16 -9.34
N GLY A 116 1.08 0.58 -10.52
CA GLY A 116 0.28 -0.24 -11.41
C GLY A 116 1.01 -1.47 -11.99
N SER A 117 2.34 -1.39 -12.13
CA SER A 117 3.17 -2.48 -12.63
C SER A 117 3.49 -3.52 -11.56
N PHE A 118 3.33 -3.18 -10.28
CA PHE A 118 3.73 -4.00 -9.13
C PHE A 118 2.58 -4.31 -8.18
N VAL A 119 1.33 -4.29 -8.67
CA VAL A 119 0.14 -4.44 -7.82
C VAL A 119 0.17 -5.75 -7.04
N GLU A 120 0.63 -6.85 -7.63
CA GLU A 120 0.74 -8.15 -6.93
C GLU A 120 1.69 -8.08 -5.74
N SER A 121 2.90 -7.57 -5.93
CA SER A 121 3.89 -7.40 -4.86
C SER A 121 3.38 -6.44 -3.79
N ILE A 122 2.73 -5.35 -4.19
CA ILE A 122 2.13 -4.39 -3.27
C ILE A 122 1.04 -5.06 -2.43
N LEU A 123 0.12 -5.79 -3.07
CA LEU A 123 -0.93 -6.54 -2.38
C LEU A 123 -0.35 -7.58 -1.42
N LYS A 124 0.82 -8.13 -1.68
CA LYS A 124 1.42 -9.17 -0.84
C LYS A 124 2.26 -8.63 0.31
N TYR A 125 2.99 -7.53 0.10
CA TYR A 125 4.07 -7.11 1.00
C TYR A 125 3.90 -5.71 1.61
N SER A 126 3.13 -4.81 0.99
CA SER A 126 2.95 -3.47 1.54
C SER A 126 2.14 -3.48 2.83
N SER A 127 2.34 -2.50 3.71
CA SER A 127 1.61 -2.40 4.99
C SER A 127 0.10 -2.14 4.79
N SER A 128 -0.72 -2.55 5.76
CA SER A 128 -2.19 -2.36 5.73
C SER A 128 -2.58 -0.89 5.58
N ILE A 129 -1.87 0.02 6.24
CA ILE A 129 -2.06 1.48 6.09
C ILE A 129 -1.76 1.95 4.67
N PHE A 130 -0.68 1.46 4.03
CA PHE A 130 -0.39 1.79 2.63
C PHE A 130 -1.49 1.30 1.71
N ILE A 131 -1.97 0.07 1.93
CA ILE A 131 -3.09 -0.51 1.20
C ILE A 131 -4.35 0.35 1.33
N LYS A 132 -4.70 0.76 2.55
CA LYS A 132 -5.82 1.65 2.86
C LYS A 132 -5.74 2.99 2.14
N GLU A 133 -4.56 3.60 2.12
CA GLU A 133 -4.38 4.97 1.63
C GLU A 133 -4.16 5.05 0.11
N ARG A 134 -3.52 4.03 -0.47
CA ARG A 134 -3.00 4.10 -1.84
C ARG A 134 -3.71 3.22 -2.84
N LEU A 135 -4.42 2.15 -2.43
CA LEU A 135 -5.09 1.27 -3.40
C LEU A 135 -6.56 1.64 -3.58
N GLN A 136 -7.01 1.61 -4.84
CA GLN A 136 -8.41 1.83 -5.22
C GLN A 136 -8.83 0.85 -6.31
N ILE A 137 -10.13 0.56 -6.43
CA ILE A 137 -10.69 -0.24 -7.54
C ILE A 137 -11.47 0.68 -8.48
N LEU A 138 -11.23 0.58 -9.80
CA LEU A 138 -12.02 1.33 -10.79
C LEU A 138 -13.51 0.91 -10.77
N PRO A 139 -14.49 1.84 -10.72
CA PRO A 139 -14.40 3.30 -10.82
C PRO A 139 -14.94 4.01 -9.57
N THR A 140 -14.55 3.59 -8.36
CA THR A 140 -15.27 4.03 -7.13
C THR A 140 -15.20 5.52 -6.80
N LEU A 141 -14.31 6.32 -7.41
CA LEU A 141 -14.18 7.74 -7.09
C LEU A 141 -13.98 8.59 -8.36
N GLU A 142 -14.89 9.53 -8.58
CA GLU A 142 -14.78 10.57 -9.62
C GLU A 142 -13.62 11.55 -9.33
N LYS A 143 -13.14 11.60 -8.09
CA LYS A 143 -12.00 12.40 -7.67
C LYS A 143 -10.76 11.51 -7.64
N LYS A 144 -9.92 11.61 -8.67
CA LYS A 144 -8.54 11.12 -8.67
C LYS A 144 -7.84 11.68 -7.42
N CYS A 145 -7.75 10.91 -6.33
CA CYS A 145 -6.67 11.15 -5.38
C CYS A 145 -5.39 11.04 -6.22
N SER A 146 -4.63 12.13 -6.32
CA SER A 146 -3.63 12.33 -7.37
C SER A 146 -2.54 11.26 -7.43
N TYR A 147 -2.43 10.43 -6.39
CA TYR A 147 -1.37 9.44 -6.22
C TYR A 147 -1.90 8.12 -5.63
N THR A 148 -2.75 7.44 -6.39
CA THR A 148 -3.37 6.14 -6.04
C THR A 148 -3.06 5.07 -7.08
N ILE A 149 -2.93 3.84 -6.62
CA ILE A 149 -2.68 2.63 -7.39
C ILE A 149 -4.02 1.99 -7.69
N THR A 150 -4.29 1.82 -8.99
CA THR A 150 -5.55 1.23 -9.43
C THR A 150 -5.42 -0.28 -9.51
N VAL A 151 -6.22 -0.98 -8.71
CA VAL A 151 -6.38 -2.44 -8.74
C VAL A 151 -7.37 -2.79 -9.84
N GLN A 152 -6.95 -3.66 -10.75
CA GLN A 152 -7.80 -4.09 -11.86
C GLN A 152 -8.95 -4.98 -11.37
N ARG A 153 -10.08 -4.98 -12.08
CA ARG A 153 -11.30 -5.72 -11.69
C ARG A 153 -11.05 -7.21 -11.45
N HIS A 154 -10.17 -7.84 -12.23
CA HIS A 154 -9.87 -9.26 -12.08
C HIS A 154 -9.07 -9.58 -10.79
N MET A 155 -8.36 -8.60 -10.22
CA MET A 155 -7.56 -8.73 -8.99
C MET A 155 -8.37 -8.43 -7.72
N VAL A 156 -9.66 -8.11 -7.83
CA VAL A 156 -10.49 -7.77 -6.66
C VAL A 156 -10.56 -8.94 -5.66
N GLY A 157 -10.54 -10.18 -6.15
CA GLY A 157 -10.48 -11.36 -5.29
C GLY A 157 -9.18 -11.41 -4.47
N ASP A 158 -8.03 -11.12 -5.09
CA ASP A 158 -6.74 -11.07 -4.40
C ASP A 158 -6.67 -9.90 -3.41
N PHE A 159 -7.28 -8.77 -3.77
CA PHE A 159 -7.41 -7.63 -2.86
C PHE A 159 -8.24 -7.98 -1.63
N PHE A 160 -9.40 -8.61 -1.80
CA PHE A 160 -10.23 -9.06 -0.68
C PHE A 160 -9.52 -10.11 0.17
N ARG A 161 -8.82 -11.06 -0.46
CA ARG A 161 -7.98 -12.01 0.26
C ARG A 161 -6.95 -11.28 1.11
N ARG A 162 -6.26 -10.28 0.57
CA ARG A 162 -5.31 -9.46 1.32
C ARG A 162 -5.98 -8.74 2.51
N LEU A 163 -7.11 -8.07 2.30
CA LEU A 163 -7.84 -7.41 3.40
C LEU A 163 -8.25 -8.39 4.50
N THR A 164 -8.65 -9.62 4.15
CA THR A 164 -8.95 -10.65 5.16
C THR A 164 -7.71 -11.11 5.93
N THR A 165 -6.56 -11.22 5.28
CA THR A 165 -5.28 -11.49 5.96
C THR A 165 -4.97 -10.38 6.97
N ASP A 166 -5.14 -9.12 6.58
CA ASP A 166 -4.91 -7.96 7.45
C ASP A 166 -5.87 -7.95 8.65
N MET A 167 -7.14 -8.30 8.45
CA MET A 167 -8.11 -8.46 9.54
C MET A 167 -7.67 -9.53 10.55
N ASN A 168 -7.20 -10.69 10.08
CA ASN A 168 -6.72 -11.78 10.94
C ASN A 168 -5.44 -11.40 11.70
N ASN A 169 -4.65 -10.47 11.16
CA ASN A 169 -3.46 -9.92 11.80
C ASN A 169 -3.76 -8.69 12.68
N ASN A 170 -5.03 -8.48 13.06
CA ASN A 170 -5.50 -7.37 13.91
C ASN A 170 -5.39 -5.96 13.29
N PHE A 171 -5.29 -5.83 11.97
CA PHE A 171 -5.32 -4.53 11.26
C PHE A 171 -6.74 -4.14 10.80
N ILE A 172 -7.74 -4.39 11.65
CA ILE A 172 -9.16 -4.25 11.32
C ILE A 172 -9.51 -2.79 10.96
N ALA A 173 -8.95 -1.83 11.72
CA ALA A 173 -9.20 -0.40 11.50
C ALA A 173 -8.65 0.08 10.14
N ASP A 174 -7.52 -0.47 9.69
CA ASP A 174 -6.96 -0.17 8.37
C ASP A 174 -7.81 -0.77 7.26
N VAL A 175 -8.26 -2.02 7.44
CA VAL A 175 -9.11 -2.69 6.46
C VAL A 175 -10.44 -1.96 6.32
N LEU A 176 -11.18 -1.77 7.41
CA LEU A 176 -12.49 -1.14 7.37
C LEU A 176 -12.42 0.35 7.05
N GLY A 177 -11.31 1.01 7.39
CA GLY A 177 -11.03 2.39 7.00
C GLY A 177 -10.60 2.57 5.53
N ASN A 178 -10.56 1.50 4.73
CA ASN A 178 -10.26 1.60 3.31
C ASN A 178 -11.37 2.36 2.57
N LYS A 179 -10.99 3.35 1.76
CA LYS A 179 -11.93 4.20 0.99
C LYS A 179 -12.82 3.41 0.03
N LEU A 180 -12.42 2.20 -0.38
CA LEU A 180 -13.27 1.30 -1.14
C LEU A 180 -14.64 1.12 -0.47
N PHE A 181 -14.66 1.07 0.86
CA PHE A 181 -15.88 0.82 1.62
C PHE A 181 -16.77 2.04 1.79
N GLU A 182 -16.41 3.21 1.25
CA GLU A 182 -17.39 4.29 1.03
C GLU A 182 -18.47 3.84 0.04
N SER A 183 -18.15 2.95 -0.91
CA SER A 183 -19.10 2.35 -1.84
C SER A 183 -19.88 1.19 -1.23
N GLU A 184 -21.20 1.33 -1.17
CA GLU A 184 -22.15 0.27 -0.76
C GLU A 184 -21.97 -1.03 -1.55
N GLU A 185 -21.74 -0.92 -2.86
CA GLU A 185 -21.53 -2.07 -3.74
C GLU A 185 -20.34 -2.92 -3.26
N TYR A 186 -19.21 -2.28 -2.97
CA TYR A 186 -18.01 -2.98 -2.55
C TYR A 186 -18.07 -3.46 -1.11
N ARG A 187 -18.79 -2.76 -0.22
CA ARG A 187 -19.12 -3.31 1.11
C ARG A 187 -19.90 -4.62 0.96
N GLY A 188 -20.96 -4.64 0.14
CA GLY A 188 -21.76 -5.84 -0.10
C GLY A 188 -20.96 -7.00 -0.72
N LYS A 189 -20.08 -6.71 -1.69
CA LYS A 189 -19.18 -7.71 -2.29
C LYS A 189 -18.20 -8.27 -1.25
N PHE A 190 -17.62 -7.41 -0.41
CA PHE A 190 -16.67 -7.86 0.61
C PHE A 190 -17.37 -8.66 1.71
N VAL A 191 -18.57 -8.25 2.17
CA VAL A 191 -19.39 -9.07 3.08
C VAL A 191 -19.67 -10.46 2.50
N SER A 192 -20.04 -10.52 1.22
CA SER A 192 -20.27 -11.78 0.52
C SER A 192 -19.02 -12.65 0.45
N TYR A 193 -17.85 -12.04 0.27
CA TYR A 193 -16.56 -12.71 0.33
C TYR A 193 -16.27 -13.24 1.74
N LEU A 194 -16.48 -12.43 2.78
CA LEU A 194 -16.29 -12.82 4.18
C LEU A 194 -17.14 -14.03 4.57
N TYR A 195 -18.42 -14.07 4.17
CA TYR A 195 -19.28 -15.23 4.42
C TYR A 195 -18.74 -16.54 3.83
N LYS A 196 -18.08 -16.47 2.67
CA LYS A 196 -17.55 -17.65 1.95
C LYS A 196 -16.18 -18.09 2.45
N HIS A 197 -15.35 -17.16 2.91
CA HIS A 197 -13.91 -17.40 3.08
C HIS A 197 -13.40 -17.21 4.51
N VAL A 198 -14.23 -16.70 5.43
CA VAL A 198 -13.80 -16.43 6.81
C VAL A 198 -14.67 -17.17 7.83
N ASN A 199 -14.03 -18.04 8.62
CA ASN A 199 -14.57 -18.55 9.87
C ASN A 199 -14.14 -17.56 10.95
N SER A 200 -15.06 -16.75 11.47
CA SER A 200 -14.69 -15.67 12.41
C SER A 200 -14.93 -16.08 13.84
N GLU A 201 -13.88 -15.89 14.63
CA GLU A 201 -13.92 -15.51 16.04
C GLU A 201 -13.98 -13.97 16.13
N THR A 202 -14.20 -13.42 17.33
CA THR A 202 -14.17 -11.98 17.57
C THR A 202 -12.80 -11.37 17.33
N LEU A 203 -12.70 -10.49 16.33
CA LEU A 203 -11.50 -9.70 16.07
C LEU A 203 -11.51 -8.44 16.95
N THR A 204 -10.42 -8.23 17.71
CA THR A 204 -10.25 -7.08 18.61
C THR A 204 -8.99 -6.31 18.23
N ASP A 205 -9.09 -4.99 18.15
CA ASP A 205 -7.94 -4.11 18.01
C ASP A 205 -7.12 -4.14 19.31
N ALA A 206 -5.88 -4.61 19.22
CA ALA A 206 -5.02 -4.81 20.39
C ALA A 206 -4.63 -3.50 21.09
N SER A 207 -4.61 -2.37 20.36
CA SER A 207 -4.15 -1.08 20.89
C SER A 207 -5.22 -0.36 21.71
N THR A 208 -6.49 -0.51 21.32
CA THR A 208 -7.62 0.16 21.96
C THR A 208 -8.55 -0.79 22.71
N GLY A 209 -8.40 -2.10 22.53
CA GLY A 209 -9.39 -3.08 22.97
C GLY A 209 -10.72 -2.97 22.22
N SER A 210 -10.82 -2.12 21.20
CA SER A 210 -12.03 -1.94 20.39
C SER A 210 -12.25 -3.19 19.55
N ASN A 211 -13.36 -3.88 19.77
CA ASN A 211 -13.75 -4.96 18.87
C ASN A 211 -14.19 -4.41 17.50
N VAL A 212 -14.34 -5.29 16.52
CA VAL A 212 -14.82 -4.93 15.18
C VAL A 212 -16.13 -4.13 15.18
N LEU A 213 -17.03 -4.35 16.15
CA LEU A 213 -18.31 -3.65 16.26
C LEU A 213 -18.12 -2.15 16.56
N HIS A 214 -17.17 -1.77 17.43
CA HIS A 214 -16.88 -0.36 17.68
C HIS A 214 -16.45 0.36 16.39
N ILE A 215 -15.61 -0.29 15.60
CA ILE A 215 -15.06 0.28 14.37
C ILE A 215 -16.16 0.45 13.32
N VAL A 216 -16.98 -0.59 13.07
CA VAL A 216 -18.04 -0.48 12.05
C VAL A 216 -19.16 0.46 12.47
N SER A 217 -19.44 0.59 13.77
CA SER A 217 -20.40 1.55 14.32
C SER A 217 -19.93 2.98 14.09
N SER A 218 -18.67 3.29 14.42
CA SER A 218 -18.13 4.64 14.26
C SER A 218 -18.01 5.07 12.78
N LEU A 219 -17.81 4.11 11.87
CA LEU A 219 -17.82 4.33 10.43
C LEU A 219 -19.23 4.38 9.81
N GLY A 220 -20.28 4.02 10.55
CA GLY A 220 -21.66 3.99 10.03
C GLY A 220 -21.93 2.89 9.00
N TYR A 221 -21.12 1.83 8.95
CA TYR A 221 -21.25 0.77 7.94
C TYR A 221 -22.21 -0.34 8.38
N LEU A 222 -23.51 -0.08 8.21
CA LEU A 222 -24.59 -0.97 8.65
C LEU A 222 -24.48 -2.41 8.11
N ASP A 223 -24.01 -2.59 6.87
CA ASP A 223 -23.87 -3.92 6.27
C ASP A 223 -22.82 -4.77 6.99
N PHE A 224 -21.68 -4.16 7.34
CA PHE A 224 -20.66 -4.81 8.14
C PHE A 224 -21.14 -5.05 9.57
N LEU A 225 -21.84 -4.08 10.18
CA LEU A 225 -22.42 -4.27 11.51
C LEU A 225 -23.36 -5.48 11.55
N LYS A 226 -24.29 -5.59 10.58
CA LYS A 226 -25.20 -6.74 10.44
C LYS A 226 -24.42 -8.05 10.26
N TYR A 227 -23.37 -8.04 9.43
CA TYR A 227 -22.51 -9.21 9.23
C TYR A 227 -21.86 -9.67 10.54
N PHE A 228 -21.13 -8.79 11.22
CA PHE A 228 -20.38 -9.15 12.42
C PHE A 228 -21.28 -9.54 13.60
N LEU A 229 -22.42 -8.86 13.79
CA LEU A 229 -23.39 -9.23 14.83
C LEU A 229 -23.94 -10.64 14.63
N LYS A 230 -24.33 -10.99 13.39
CA LYS A 230 -24.81 -12.34 13.06
C LYS A 230 -23.71 -13.38 13.23
N LYS A 231 -22.49 -13.07 12.78
CA LYS A 231 -21.36 -13.99 12.83
C LYS A 231 -20.96 -14.35 14.26
N ASP A 232 -21.01 -13.38 15.17
CA ASP A 232 -20.70 -13.56 16.59
C ASP A 232 -21.93 -13.95 17.46
N ASN A 233 -23.08 -14.21 16.83
CA ASN A 233 -24.34 -14.49 17.52
C ASN A 233 -24.66 -13.47 18.63
N TYR A 234 -24.44 -12.19 18.35
CA TYR A 234 -24.74 -11.05 19.22
C TYR A 234 -23.99 -11.02 20.57
N LYS A 235 -22.98 -11.87 20.79
CA LYS A 235 -22.31 -12.00 22.09
C LYS A 235 -21.58 -10.73 22.53
N ASN A 236 -20.95 -10.01 21.59
CA ASN A 236 -20.07 -8.89 21.91
C ASN A 236 -20.67 -7.51 21.66
N ILE A 237 -22.00 -7.40 21.45
CA ILE A 237 -22.68 -6.13 21.15
C ILE A 237 -22.50 -5.07 22.24
N ASN A 238 -22.36 -5.49 23.50
CA ASN A 238 -22.18 -4.60 24.65
C ASN A 238 -20.77 -4.71 25.28
N LYS A 239 -19.82 -5.38 24.62
CA LYS A 239 -18.47 -5.52 25.15
C LYS A 239 -17.78 -4.16 25.10
N ALA A 240 -17.34 -3.67 26.26
CA ALA A 240 -16.64 -2.40 26.34
C ALA A 240 -15.18 -2.50 25.88
N ASN A 241 -14.64 -1.41 25.31
CA ASN A 241 -13.22 -1.26 24.99
C ASN A 241 -12.40 -0.83 26.22
N SER A 242 -11.11 -0.52 26.04
CA SER A 242 -10.24 -0.09 27.16
C SER A 242 -10.61 1.25 27.79
N ARG A 243 -11.45 2.04 27.11
CA ARG A 243 -11.99 3.33 27.58
C ARG A 243 -13.39 3.19 28.20
N MET A 244 -13.87 1.97 28.39
CA MET A 244 -15.23 1.68 28.88
C MET A 244 -16.35 2.11 27.92
N GLU A 245 -16.02 2.39 26.66
CA GLU A 245 -16.99 2.69 25.60
C GLU A 245 -17.53 1.38 25.03
N THR A 246 -18.80 1.35 24.63
CA THR A 246 -19.41 0.21 23.93
C THR A 246 -19.57 0.54 22.45
N PRO A 247 -19.87 -0.43 21.56
CA PRO A 247 -20.14 -0.13 20.15
C PRO A 247 -21.30 0.85 19.88
N CYS A 248 -22.11 1.20 20.89
CA CYS A 248 -23.27 2.10 20.77
C CYS A 248 -23.03 3.50 21.37
N THR A 249 -21.90 3.72 22.06
CA THR A 249 -21.52 5.03 22.63
C THR A 249 -20.66 5.82 21.66
#